data_AF-A0A642URP1-F1
#
_entry.id   AF-A0A642URP1-F1
#
_cell.length_a   1.000
_cell.length_b   1.000
_cell.length_c   1.000
_cell.angle_alpha   90.00
_cell.angle_beta   90.00
_cell.angle_gamma   90.00
#
_symmetry.space_group_name_H-M   'P 1'
#
loop_
_entity.id
_entity.type
_entity.pdbx_description
1 polymer ?
#
loop_
_entity_poly.entity_id
_entity_poly.type
_entity_poly.pdbx_seq_one_letter_code
_entity_poly.pdbx_strand_id
1 'polypeptide(L)'
;MARSKREYSRGGCRECKRRKIKCDETKPHCLKCMRLSKQCSYPTPGETVLRVSKQYMSENPIDESKSNINIHYYNPEVNKTQKTPPNSENYRGDETIESRDSHARNNSIDLKPEPTISPQVLSELSPSLLFSQDDLQSLVTDVNCMVSDLIPQDIVSIDEIASLWELPHQSTLPSVQSSIIDGVPSEYMSPLASDVERKYMRFFYQEFAMQICPFGVFDPVNGGYGNPLRDCLLRYGFREAYLLSAILALGAKCEFEELEKAQGANDLIEAARDASWKYLSQCLKLLGPALVSNQEHSVRHDMLENLESILLTVLLLASANASSHRQNWRPHLKGAKDIIIKATNSKIRQSKTLILCKMWFVDFEILAGTSSALGGTLSTDFELDSVLSFSNSYEIKILRELGIIQENGFNVISGYHFEAIEWFKEFLKMLNRRKHEGAEYIANDSLAYINFIAAFNKFYHTAYVSHEGLLPASFVSTYIGPPPNLVDLVRGHNLEGDDVTVVVSWMDISQQAYSLAAIIAVHTWILSLPYDMPYIQSLVAKLVSLIGWLSRFNDDCPSQYHRYSLSMIQWPMIVAGLCSDDEDHQMLLLKYFTYAQTLGSFSAEKIRKRLLEIWDRRRQGLTISGDVIDVLAY
;
A
#
# COMPACT_ATOMS: atom_id res chain seq x y z
N MET A 1 -26.84 -7.33 -18.08
CA MET A 1 -28.12 -7.85 -17.56
C MET A 1 -28.43 -7.18 -16.23
N ALA A 2 -29.53 -6.43 -16.14
CA ALA A 2 -29.94 -5.74 -14.91
C ALA A 2 -30.32 -6.77 -13.83
N ARG A 3 -29.68 -6.69 -12.65
CA ARG A 3 -29.93 -7.59 -11.52
C ARG A 3 -31.31 -7.27 -10.93
N SER A 4 -32.28 -8.15 -11.14
CA SER A 4 -33.65 -7.93 -10.63
C SER A 4 -33.64 -7.83 -9.09
N LYS A 5 -34.38 -6.86 -8.57
CA LYS A 5 -34.57 -6.63 -7.14
C LYS A 5 -35.30 -7.86 -6.58
N ARG A 6 -34.60 -8.70 -5.82
CA ARG A 6 -35.16 -9.96 -5.29
C ARG A 6 -36.32 -9.65 -4.34
N GLU A 7 -37.49 -10.18 -4.66
CA GLU A 7 -38.69 -10.04 -3.84
C GLU A 7 -38.51 -10.78 -2.50
N TYR A 8 -38.64 -10.03 -1.39
CA TYR A 8 -38.48 -10.57 -0.05
C TYR A 8 -39.74 -11.32 0.39
N SER A 9 -39.55 -12.43 1.13
CA SER A 9 -40.67 -13.20 1.67
C SER A 9 -41.37 -12.40 2.78
N ARG A 10 -42.69 -12.23 2.68
CA ARG A 10 -43.47 -11.42 3.64
C ARG A 10 -43.60 -12.13 4.99
N GLY A 11 -43.64 -13.47 5.00
CA GLY A 11 -43.80 -14.34 6.17
C GLY A 11 -42.50 -14.91 6.77
N GLY A 12 -41.32 -14.45 6.33
CA GLY A 12 -40.04 -15.04 6.77
C GLY A 12 -39.78 -14.98 8.28
N CYS A 13 -39.03 -15.96 8.79
CA CYS A 13 -38.64 -16.06 10.20
C CYS A 13 -37.75 -14.88 10.65
N ARG A 14 -37.67 -14.63 11.97
CA ARG A 14 -36.90 -13.52 12.57
C ARG A 14 -35.44 -13.53 12.12
N GLU A 15 -34.80 -14.69 12.11
CA GLU A 15 -33.38 -14.82 11.78
C GLU A 15 -33.08 -14.59 10.29
N CYS A 16 -33.93 -15.07 9.37
CA CYS A 16 -33.78 -14.78 7.94
C CYS A 16 -34.03 -13.30 7.63
N LYS A 17 -35.03 -12.69 8.30
CA LYS A 17 -35.32 -11.24 8.19
C LYS A 17 -34.17 -10.40 8.72
N ARG A 18 -33.59 -10.74 9.88
CA ARG A 18 -32.41 -10.09 10.47
C ARG A 18 -31.20 -10.15 9.53
N ARG A 19 -30.98 -11.31 8.90
CA ARG A 19 -29.87 -11.54 7.97
C ARG A 19 -30.10 -11.02 6.55
N LYS A 20 -31.25 -10.39 6.28
CA LYS A 20 -31.65 -9.86 4.96
C LYS A 20 -31.61 -10.94 3.85
N ILE A 21 -31.95 -12.18 4.16
CA ILE A 21 -32.01 -13.31 3.20
C ILE A 21 -33.45 -13.82 3.03
N LYS A 22 -33.78 -14.34 1.82
CA LYS A 22 -35.11 -14.95 1.55
C LYS A 22 -35.31 -16.20 2.41
N CYS A 23 -36.38 -16.23 3.20
CA CYS A 23 -36.82 -17.38 3.98
C CYS A 23 -37.69 -18.29 3.11
N ASP A 24 -37.59 -19.60 3.34
CA ASP A 24 -38.42 -20.63 2.70
C ASP A 24 -39.75 -20.89 3.43
N GLU A 25 -39.98 -20.21 4.57
CA GLU A 25 -41.23 -20.22 5.34
C GLU A 25 -41.72 -21.59 5.85
N THR A 26 -40.88 -22.63 5.77
CA THR A 26 -41.18 -23.95 6.34
C THR A 26 -41.20 -23.90 7.88
N LYS A 27 -42.20 -24.55 8.49
CA LYS A 27 -42.43 -24.61 9.95
C LYS A 27 -42.24 -26.05 10.44
N PRO A 28 -41.69 -26.30 11.64
CA PRO A 28 -41.38 -25.33 12.72
C PRO A 28 -40.08 -24.53 12.53
N HIS A 29 -39.16 -25.00 11.68
CA HIS A 29 -37.90 -24.33 11.38
C HIS A 29 -37.66 -24.24 9.88
N CYS A 30 -37.22 -23.08 9.38
CA CYS A 30 -36.89 -22.93 7.98
C CYS A 30 -35.61 -23.71 7.60
N LEU A 31 -35.53 -24.23 6.38
CA LEU A 31 -34.40 -25.04 5.91
C LEU A 31 -33.06 -24.30 6.03
N LYS A 32 -33.08 -22.97 5.83
CA LYS A 32 -31.88 -22.12 5.97
C LYS A 32 -31.37 -22.02 7.39
N CYS A 33 -32.27 -21.88 8.37
CA CYS A 33 -31.87 -21.84 9.77
C CYS A 33 -31.44 -23.22 10.27
N MET A 34 -32.09 -24.29 9.79
CA MET A 34 -31.75 -25.67 10.12
C MET A 34 -30.34 -26.02 9.63
N ARG A 35 -30.01 -25.75 8.36
CA ARG A 35 -28.67 -26.00 7.79
C ARG A 35 -27.56 -25.22 8.49
N LEU A 36 -27.87 -24.06 9.05
CA LEU A 36 -26.90 -23.16 9.67
C LEU A 36 -26.90 -23.24 11.20
N SER A 37 -27.63 -24.21 11.76
CA SER A 37 -27.81 -24.41 13.20
C SER A 37 -28.14 -23.10 13.93
N LYS A 38 -29.05 -22.29 13.36
CA LYS A 38 -29.51 -21.02 13.94
C LYS A 38 -30.90 -21.19 14.55
N GLN A 39 -31.12 -20.49 15.65
CA GLN A 39 -32.43 -20.43 16.30
C GLN A 39 -33.47 -19.80 15.37
N CYS A 40 -34.46 -20.57 14.95
CA CYS A 40 -35.51 -20.14 14.03
C CYS A 40 -36.81 -19.90 14.81
N SER A 41 -37.29 -18.66 14.81
CA SER A 41 -38.60 -18.28 15.33
C SER A 41 -39.35 -17.42 14.33
N TYR A 42 -40.67 -17.59 14.24
CA TYR A 42 -41.53 -16.79 13.37
C TYR A 42 -42.18 -15.67 14.19
N PRO A 43 -42.30 -14.44 13.64
CA PRO A 43 -42.96 -13.34 14.34
C PRO A 43 -44.46 -13.62 14.50
N THR A 44 -45.06 -13.11 15.57
CA THR A 44 -46.53 -13.12 15.74
C THR A 44 -47.17 -12.07 14.82
N PRO A 45 -48.45 -12.23 14.42
CA PRO A 45 -49.15 -11.22 13.64
C PRO A 45 -49.14 -9.86 14.36
N GLY A 46 -48.57 -8.84 13.70
CA GLY A 46 -48.42 -7.49 14.27
C GLY A 46 -47.05 -7.18 14.89
N GLU A 47 -46.16 -8.18 15.02
CA GLU A 47 -44.81 -7.98 15.58
C GLU A 47 -43.85 -7.35 14.56
N THR A 48 -43.28 -6.18 14.91
CA THR A 48 -42.21 -5.53 14.13
C THR A 48 -40.87 -6.16 14.42
N VAL A 49 -40.32 -6.91 13.46
CA VAL A 49 -38.98 -7.50 13.60
C VAL A 49 -37.91 -6.46 13.26
N LEU A 50 -37.11 -6.07 14.26
CA LEU A 50 -36.00 -5.15 14.08
C LEU A 50 -34.93 -5.74 13.15
N ARG A 51 -34.44 -4.94 12.19
CA ARG A 51 -33.38 -5.31 11.25
C ARG A 51 -32.03 -4.78 11.70
N VAL A 52 -31.62 -5.14 12.91
CA VAL A 52 -30.36 -4.71 13.54
C VAL A 52 -29.37 -5.88 13.70
N SER A 53 -28.08 -5.56 13.79
CA SER A 53 -27.03 -6.55 13.99
C SER A 53 -27.13 -7.20 15.36
N LYS A 54 -26.56 -8.40 15.52
CA LYS A 54 -26.56 -9.12 16.81
C LYS A 54 -25.77 -8.36 17.89
N GLN A 55 -24.77 -7.60 17.45
CA GLN A 55 -23.89 -6.75 18.26
C GLN A 55 -24.65 -5.54 18.86
N TYR A 56 -25.53 -4.91 18.06
CA TYR A 56 -26.40 -3.83 18.54
C TYR A 56 -27.40 -4.30 19.62
N MET A 57 -27.94 -5.52 19.49
CA MET A 57 -28.86 -6.08 20.49
C MET A 57 -28.17 -6.56 21.78
N SER A 58 -26.89 -6.93 21.71
CA SER A 58 -26.11 -7.26 22.92
C SER A 58 -25.69 -6.03 23.70
N GLU A 59 -25.50 -4.89 23.03
CA GLU A 59 -25.14 -3.61 23.64
C GLU A 59 -26.35 -2.84 24.17
N ASN A 60 -27.57 -3.14 23.70
CA ASN A 60 -28.82 -2.50 24.11
C ASN A 60 -29.94 -3.51 24.37
N PRO A 61 -29.95 -4.20 25.53
CA PRO A 61 -31.04 -5.11 25.90
C PRO A 61 -32.35 -4.33 26.05
N ILE A 62 -33.36 -4.67 25.25
CA ILE A 62 -34.70 -4.09 25.32
C ILE A 62 -35.41 -4.69 26.54
N ASP A 63 -35.75 -3.85 27.52
CA ASP A 63 -36.63 -4.21 28.64
C ASP A 63 -38.03 -4.54 28.09
N GLU A 64 -38.45 -5.80 28.22
CA GLU A 64 -39.73 -6.32 27.71
C GLU A 64 -40.96 -5.68 28.38
N SER A 65 -40.79 -4.76 29.33
CA SER A 65 -41.89 -4.16 30.11
C SER A 65 -42.44 -2.81 29.59
N LYS A 66 -41.96 -2.25 28.47
CA LYS A 66 -42.49 -0.98 27.92
C LYS A 66 -42.74 -1.04 26.41
N SER A 67 -43.92 -1.51 26.03
CA SER A 67 -44.48 -1.35 24.69
C SER A 67 -45.05 0.07 24.51
N ASN A 68 -44.38 0.88 23.67
CA ASN A 68 -44.92 1.91 22.76
C ASN A 68 -43.88 3.03 22.58
N ILE A 69 -43.00 2.88 21.57
CA ILE A 69 -42.23 4.01 21.04
C ILE A 69 -42.48 4.06 19.53
N ASN A 70 -43.20 5.11 19.13
CA ASN A 70 -43.30 5.57 17.74
C ASN A 70 -41.90 6.02 17.29
N ILE A 71 -41.34 5.39 16.26
CA ILE A 71 -40.13 5.87 15.60
C ILE A 71 -40.48 6.28 14.16
N HIS A 72 -40.27 7.57 13.92
CA HIS A 72 -40.41 8.27 12.64
C HIS A 72 -39.59 7.59 11.53
N TYR A 73 -40.25 7.32 10.40
CA TYR A 73 -39.57 7.05 9.13
C TYR A 73 -39.30 8.38 8.43
N TYR A 74 -38.02 8.66 8.10
CA TYR A 74 -37.66 9.70 7.14
C TYR A 74 -37.90 9.16 5.73
N ASN A 75 -38.78 9.81 4.97
CA ASN A 75 -38.99 9.54 3.55
C ASN A 75 -38.89 10.88 2.80
N PRO A 76 -37.97 11.02 1.83
CA PRO A 76 -37.86 12.23 1.02
C PRO A 76 -38.94 12.26 -0.06
N GLU A 77 -39.35 13.47 -0.42
CA GLU A 77 -40.38 13.84 -1.41
C GLU A 77 -41.82 13.89 -0.88
N VAL A 78 -42.34 15.12 -0.70
CA VAL A 78 -43.44 15.70 -1.52
C VAL A 78 -44.02 16.98 -0.86
N ASN A 79 -44.01 18.06 -1.66
CA ASN A 79 -44.91 19.23 -1.71
C ASN A 79 -44.82 20.42 -0.72
N LYS A 80 -44.40 21.56 -1.32
CA LYS A 80 -45.23 22.75 -1.60
C LYS A 80 -46.22 23.21 -0.50
N THR A 81 -45.96 24.37 0.08
CA THR A 81 -46.70 25.66 -0.08
C THR A 81 -46.71 26.52 1.19
N GLN A 82 -46.29 27.78 0.99
CA GLN A 82 -46.82 29.04 1.52
C GLN A 82 -47.01 29.19 3.05
N LYS A 83 -46.28 30.14 3.64
CA LYS A 83 -46.88 31.39 4.17
C LYS A 83 -45.83 32.46 4.48
N THR A 84 -46.29 33.69 4.27
CA THR A 84 -45.67 35.02 4.27
C THR A 84 -45.08 35.52 5.60
N PRO A 85 -44.26 36.60 5.57
CA PRO A 85 -43.44 37.09 6.68
C PRO A 85 -44.14 38.20 7.50
N PRO A 86 -43.44 38.75 8.51
CA PRO A 86 -43.33 40.20 8.51
C PRO A 86 -41.94 40.76 8.85
N ASN A 87 -41.62 41.79 8.07
CA ASN A 87 -40.95 43.06 8.36
C ASN A 87 -39.51 43.16 8.89
N SER A 88 -38.70 43.67 7.96
CA SER A 88 -37.68 44.72 8.04
C SER A 88 -37.83 45.77 9.16
N GLU A 89 -36.71 46.23 9.74
CA GLU A 89 -35.97 47.44 9.31
C GLU A 89 -34.76 47.77 10.23
N ASN A 90 -33.59 47.89 9.59
CA ASN A 90 -32.55 48.96 9.65
C ASN A 90 -31.66 49.31 10.86
N TYR A 91 -30.48 49.85 10.46
CA TYR A 91 -29.37 50.56 11.13
C TYR A 91 -28.22 49.67 11.65
N ARG A 92 -26.97 49.64 11.14
CA ARG A 92 -25.96 50.60 10.59
C ARG A 92 -25.14 51.36 11.66
N GLY A 93 -23.82 51.13 11.65
CA GLY A 93 -22.72 51.83 12.38
C GLY A 93 -22.37 51.20 13.75
N ASP A 94 -21.15 51.19 14.28
CA ASP A 94 -19.82 51.63 13.84
C ASP A 94 -18.79 51.11 14.89
N GLU A 95 -17.54 50.93 14.45
CA GLU A 95 -16.23 51.03 15.14
C GLU A 95 -15.90 50.55 16.60
N THR A 96 -14.71 49.90 16.67
CA THR A 96 -13.60 49.98 17.68
C THR A 96 -13.50 49.09 18.94
N ILE A 97 -12.49 48.20 18.88
CA ILE A 97 -11.39 47.86 19.82
C ILE A 97 -11.46 48.44 21.26
N GLU A 98 -11.45 47.58 22.29
CA GLU A 98 -10.36 47.48 23.30
C GLU A 98 -10.60 46.42 24.40
N SER A 99 -9.46 45.94 24.90
CA SER A 99 -9.20 44.97 25.96
C SER A 99 -9.64 45.39 27.38
N ARG A 100 -10.07 44.43 28.22
CA ARG A 100 -9.39 44.00 29.47
C ARG A 100 -10.29 43.19 30.41
N ASP A 101 -9.76 42.03 30.78
CA ASP A 101 -9.73 41.40 32.10
C ASP A 101 -10.89 41.56 33.11
N SER A 102 -11.52 40.40 33.34
CA SER A 102 -11.51 39.68 34.63
C SER A 102 -12.72 39.82 35.58
N HIS A 103 -13.16 38.62 36.02
CA HIS A 103 -13.93 38.27 37.24
C HIS A 103 -15.46 38.39 37.20
N ALA A 104 -16.15 37.25 37.11
CA ALA A 104 -17.10 36.81 38.15
C ALA A 104 -17.69 35.41 37.90
N ARG A 105 -17.46 34.55 38.90
CA ARG A 105 -18.44 33.69 39.60
C ARG A 105 -19.26 32.64 38.82
N ASN A 106 -18.95 31.40 39.19
CA ASN A 106 -19.78 30.20 39.18
C ASN A 106 -21.27 30.42 39.47
N ASN A 107 -22.12 29.79 38.65
CA ASN A 107 -23.29 29.06 39.14
C ASN A 107 -23.52 27.82 38.25
N SER A 108 -23.46 26.67 38.90
CA SER A 108 -23.55 25.31 38.39
C SER A 108 -25.00 24.89 38.12
N ILE A 109 -25.25 24.33 36.94
CA ILE A 109 -26.41 23.48 36.65
C ILE A 109 -25.88 22.14 36.15
N ASP A 110 -26.16 21.10 36.91
CA ASP A 110 -25.81 19.69 36.71
C ASP A 110 -26.45 19.14 35.42
N LEU A 111 -25.62 18.78 34.44
CA LEU A 111 -25.97 17.88 33.35
C LEU A 111 -25.24 16.56 33.59
N LYS A 112 -25.99 15.49 33.85
CA LYS A 112 -25.46 14.12 33.94
C LYS A 112 -24.78 13.75 32.62
N PRO A 113 -23.53 13.24 32.64
CA PRO A 113 -22.88 12.76 31.42
C PRO A 113 -23.51 11.44 30.96
N GLU A 114 -23.79 11.35 29.66
CA GLU A 114 -24.04 10.11 28.94
C GLU A 114 -22.87 9.13 29.13
N PRO A 115 -23.12 7.80 29.10
CA PRO A 115 -22.09 6.81 29.40
C PRO A 115 -21.03 6.80 28.29
N THR A 116 -19.95 7.54 28.54
CA THR A 116 -18.72 7.49 27.76
C THR A 116 -18.01 6.19 28.13
N ILE A 117 -17.91 5.24 27.21
CA ILE A 117 -16.99 4.11 27.38
C ILE A 117 -15.58 4.72 27.41
N SER A 118 -14.90 4.63 28.55
CA SER A 118 -13.60 5.24 28.74
C SER A 118 -12.55 4.57 27.82
N PRO A 119 -11.64 5.35 27.18
CA PRO A 119 -10.51 4.80 26.41
C PRO A 119 -9.55 3.91 27.22
N GLN A 120 -9.78 3.80 28.53
CA GLN A 120 -8.96 3.03 29.46
C GLN A 120 -9.20 1.52 29.36
N VAL A 121 -10.37 1.05 28.91
CA VAL A 121 -10.68 -0.39 28.82
C VAL A 121 -9.90 -1.09 27.69
N LEU A 122 -9.62 -0.38 26.59
CA LEU A 122 -8.70 -0.85 25.52
C LEU A 122 -7.21 -0.80 25.93
N SER A 123 -6.90 -0.17 27.06
CA SER A 123 -5.52 0.07 27.49
C SER A 123 -4.94 -1.10 28.31
N GLU A 124 -5.73 -2.04 28.81
CA GLU A 124 -5.23 -3.12 29.70
C GLU A 124 -5.12 -4.50 29.04
N LEU A 125 -5.44 -4.63 27.74
CA LEU A 125 -5.43 -5.91 27.05
C LEU A 125 -3.99 -6.33 26.65
N SER A 126 -3.61 -7.55 27.01
CA SER A 126 -2.34 -8.17 26.59
C SER A 126 -2.34 -8.45 25.08
N PRO A 127 -1.17 -8.52 24.40
CA PRO A 127 -1.09 -8.83 22.96
C PRO A 127 -1.86 -10.08 22.51
N SER A 128 -1.92 -11.10 23.38
CA SER A 128 -2.65 -12.36 23.19
C SER A 128 -4.18 -12.27 23.29
N LEU A 129 -4.73 -11.17 23.83
CA LEU A 129 -6.17 -10.87 23.80
C LEU A 129 -6.55 -10.04 22.57
N LEU A 130 -5.56 -9.49 21.86
CA LEU A 130 -5.80 -8.66 20.68
C LEU A 130 -5.82 -9.47 19.39
N PHE A 131 -4.85 -10.37 19.21
CA PHE A 131 -4.78 -11.24 18.05
C PHE A 131 -5.30 -12.64 18.37
N SER A 132 -6.08 -13.18 17.44
CA SER A 132 -6.66 -14.52 17.56
C SER A 132 -6.06 -15.52 16.57
N GLN A 133 -6.40 -16.79 16.71
CA GLN A 133 -6.07 -17.79 15.69
C GLN A 133 -6.72 -17.47 14.34
N ASP A 134 -7.89 -16.81 14.34
CA ASP A 134 -8.57 -16.39 13.09
C ASP A 134 -7.73 -15.35 12.32
N ASP A 135 -7.00 -14.50 13.05
CA ASP A 135 -6.10 -13.50 12.47
C ASP A 135 -4.92 -14.16 11.74
N LEU A 136 -4.29 -15.15 12.38
CA LEU A 136 -3.26 -15.98 11.76
C LEU A 136 -3.80 -16.71 10.54
N GLN A 137 -5.00 -17.30 10.63
CA GLN A 137 -5.63 -18.00 9.52
C GLN A 137 -5.96 -17.07 8.35
N SER A 138 -6.29 -15.80 8.61
CA SER A 138 -6.50 -14.80 7.56
C SER A 138 -5.20 -14.49 6.83
N LEU A 139 -4.09 -14.27 7.54
CA LEU A 139 -2.78 -14.07 6.91
C LEU A 139 -2.34 -15.31 6.10
N VAL A 140 -2.62 -16.50 6.59
CA VAL A 140 -2.34 -17.76 5.87
C VAL A 140 -3.14 -17.84 4.57
N THR A 141 -4.38 -17.38 4.60
CA THR A 141 -5.23 -17.29 3.41
C THR A 141 -4.62 -16.32 2.39
N ASP A 142 -4.11 -15.18 2.86
CA ASP A 142 -3.39 -14.22 2.02
C ASP A 142 -2.17 -14.89 1.35
N VAL A 143 -1.31 -15.59 2.11
CA VAL A 143 -0.14 -16.31 1.58
C VAL A 143 -0.57 -17.36 0.53
N ASN A 144 -1.59 -18.18 0.83
CA ASN A 144 -2.09 -19.20 -0.10
C ASN A 144 -2.52 -18.59 -1.44
N CYS A 145 -3.26 -17.49 -1.40
CA CYS A 145 -3.69 -16.80 -2.61
C CYS A 145 -2.50 -16.21 -3.38
N MET A 146 -1.57 -15.54 -2.70
CA MET A 146 -0.37 -14.95 -3.32
C MET A 146 0.51 -15.99 -4.02
N VAL A 147 0.72 -17.15 -3.40
CA VAL A 147 1.51 -18.23 -3.99
C VAL A 147 0.78 -18.85 -5.17
N SER A 148 -0.54 -19.06 -5.06
CA SER A 148 -1.36 -19.61 -6.16
C SER A 148 -1.34 -18.71 -7.40
N ASP A 149 -1.18 -17.40 -7.22
CA ASP A 149 -1.05 -16.45 -8.33
C ASP A 149 0.35 -16.47 -8.97
N LEU A 150 1.40 -16.78 -8.20
CA LEU A 150 2.79 -16.90 -8.68
C LEU A 150 3.09 -18.23 -9.36
N ILE A 151 2.38 -19.31 -8.99
CA ILE A 151 2.53 -20.64 -9.62
C ILE A 151 1.50 -20.79 -10.77
N PRO A 152 1.89 -21.30 -11.95
CA PRO A 152 0.92 -21.62 -13.00
C PRO A 152 -0.06 -22.73 -12.58
N GLN A 153 -1.35 -22.58 -12.92
CA GLN A 153 -2.41 -23.51 -12.47
C GLN A 153 -2.36 -24.90 -13.12
N ASP A 154 -1.54 -25.08 -14.16
CA ASP A 154 -1.53 -26.30 -14.99
C ASP A 154 -0.54 -27.38 -14.50
N ILE A 155 0.13 -27.17 -13.36
CA ILE A 155 1.21 -28.06 -12.90
C ILE A 155 0.77 -28.89 -11.69
N VAL A 156 0.04 -29.96 -11.97
CA VAL A 156 -0.40 -30.98 -11.00
C VAL A 156 0.78 -31.67 -10.29
N SER A 157 1.98 -31.64 -10.87
CA SER A 157 3.17 -32.35 -10.40
C SER A 157 4.00 -31.60 -9.34
N ILE A 158 3.76 -30.31 -9.06
CA ILE A 158 4.59 -29.55 -8.10
C ILE A 158 4.41 -30.07 -6.67
N ASP A 159 3.20 -30.43 -6.26
CA ASP A 159 2.99 -30.90 -4.88
C ASP A 159 3.62 -32.26 -4.61
N GLU A 160 3.63 -33.15 -5.61
CA GLU A 160 4.33 -34.44 -5.55
C GLU A 160 5.86 -34.23 -5.56
N ILE A 161 6.38 -33.35 -6.42
CA ILE A 161 7.82 -33.10 -6.54
C ILE A 161 8.37 -32.32 -5.34
N ALA A 162 7.64 -31.33 -4.81
CA ALA A 162 8.05 -30.59 -3.62
C ALA A 162 8.05 -31.48 -2.36
N SER A 163 7.29 -32.57 -2.34
CA SER A 163 7.33 -33.54 -1.23
C SER A 163 8.63 -34.36 -1.17
N LEU A 164 9.37 -34.41 -2.28
CA LEU A 164 10.63 -35.14 -2.43
C LEU A 164 11.87 -34.24 -2.30
N TRP A 165 11.67 -32.94 -2.11
CA TRP A 165 12.76 -31.96 -2.02
C TRP A 165 13.22 -31.77 -0.57
N GLU A 166 14.53 -31.58 -0.39
CA GLU A 166 15.10 -31.35 0.94
C GLU A 166 14.63 -30.01 1.52
N LEU A 167 14.30 -30.02 2.81
CA LEU A 167 13.91 -28.82 3.55
C LEU A 167 15.07 -27.80 3.58
N PRO A 168 14.78 -26.49 3.50
CA PRO A 168 15.80 -25.49 3.68
C PRO A 168 16.51 -25.70 5.03
N HIS A 169 17.84 -25.80 5.00
CA HIS A 169 18.59 -26.00 6.23
C HIS A 169 18.54 -24.72 7.08
N GLN A 170 17.83 -24.80 8.20
CA GLN A 170 17.83 -23.74 9.20
C GLN A 170 19.13 -23.78 10.00
N SER A 171 19.68 -22.61 10.26
CA SER A 171 20.90 -22.45 11.04
C SER A 171 20.74 -21.21 11.91
N THR A 172 21.21 -21.33 13.15
CA THR A 172 21.13 -20.24 14.11
C THR A 172 22.15 -19.17 13.75
N LEU A 173 21.64 -17.97 13.46
CA LEU A 173 22.46 -16.76 13.42
C LEU A 173 23.29 -16.67 14.70
N PRO A 174 24.59 -16.33 14.64
CA PRO A 174 25.31 -15.82 15.80
C PRO A 174 24.48 -14.69 16.42
N SER A 175 24.50 -14.55 17.75
CA SER A 175 23.69 -13.54 18.45
C SER A 175 24.11 -12.13 18.03
N VAL A 176 23.54 -11.63 16.92
CA VAL A 176 23.67 -10.23 16.51
C VAL A 176 22.94 -9.41 17.56
N GLN A 177 23.60 -8.37 18.06
CA GLN A 177 23.00 -7.44 18.98
C GLN A 177 21.69 -6.88 18.39
N SER A 178 20.75 -6.55 19.28
CA SER A 178 19.31 -6.43 19.06
C SER A 178 18.82 -5.32 18.12
N SER A 179 19.69 -4.68 17.32
CA SER A 179 19.29 -3.59 16.44
C SER A 179 18.97 -4.13 15.05
N ILE A 180 17.80 -3.83 14.47
CA ILE A 180 17.41 -4.17 13.07
C ILE A 180 18.38 -3.53 12.05
N ILE A 181 19.20 -2.59 12.51
CA ILE A 181 20.03 -1.66 11.76
C ILE A 181 21.37 -2.26 11.37
N ASP A 182 21.87 -3.23 12.15
CA ASP A 182 23.10 -3.94 11.81
C ASP A 182 22.86 -4.68 10.50
N GLY A 183 23.43 -4.18 9.40
CA GLY A 183 23.28 -4.79 8.08
C GLY A 183 23.58 -6.28 8.15
N VAL A 184 22.98 -7.08 7.29
CA VAL A 184 23.29 -8.52 7.19
C VAL A 184 24.38 -8.70 6.14
N PRO A 185 25.68 -8.81 6.49
CA PRO A 185 26.76 -9.06 5.54
C PRO A 185 26.51 -10.27 4.63
N SER A 186 27.16 -10.27 3.47
CA SER A 186 27.17 -11.43 2.57
C SER A 186 27.70 -12.71 3.23
N GLU A 187 28.49 -12.60 4.30
CA GLU A 187 29.01 -13.70 5.11
C GLU A 187 27.90 -14.50 5.83
N TYR A 188 26.71 -13.91 5.98
CA TYR A 188 25.51 -14.55 6.51
C TYR A 188 24.88 -15.55 5.54
N MET A 189 25.44 -15.73 4.34
CA MET A 189 25.10 -16.83 3.42
C MET A 189 25.81 -18.14 3.79
N SER A 190 26.85 -18.10 4.63
CA SER A 190 27.58 -19.28 5.12
C SER A 190 26.74 -20.34 5.87
N PRO A 191 25.64 -19.99 6.56
CA PRO A 191 24.84 -20.96 7.31
C PRO A 191 23.89 -21.82 6.44
N LEU A 192 23.69 -21.47 5.17
CA LEU A 192 22.95 -22.31 4.21
C LEU A 192 23.82 -23.50 3.83
N ALA A 193 23.28 -24.72 3.80
CA ALA A 193 24.11 -25.91 3.59
C ALA A 193 24.45 -26.15 2.11
N SER A 194 23.50 -25.90 1.20
CA SER A 194 23.65 -26.20 -0.24
C SER A 194 24.21 -25.03 -1.06
N ASP A 195 25.06 -25.33 -2.04
CA ASP A 195 25.54 -24.35 -3.02
C ASP A 195 24.40 -23.72 -3.83
N VAL A 196 23.32 -24.47 -4.06
CA VAL A 196 22.14 -24.01 -4.79
C VAL A 196 21.37 -22.98 -3.96
N GLU A 197 21.18 -23.22 -2.66
CA GLU A 197 20.55 -22.26 -1.76
C GLU A 197 21.37 -20.98 -1.64
N ARG A 198 22.69 -21.10 -1.50
CA ARG A 198 23.60 -19.95 -1.48
C ARG A 198 23.52 -19.13 -2.77
N LYS A 199 23.37 -19.79 -3.92
CA LYS A 199 23.16 -19.12 -5.22
C LYS A 199 21.85 -18.33 -5.24
N TYR A 200 20.72 -18.97 -4.92
CA TYR A 200 19.42 -18.28 -4.95
C TYR A 200 19.34 -17.18 -3.89
N MET A 201 19.90 -17.39 -2.71
CA MET A 201 20.01 -16.34 -1.69
C MET A 201 20.76 -15.12 -2.22
N ARG A 202 21.85 -15.31 -2.97
CA ARG A 202 22.58 -14.21 -3.60
C ARG A 202 21.74 -13.45 -4.61
N PHE A 203 21.02 -14.15 -5.48
CA PHE A 203 20.09 -13.51 -6.42
C PHE A 203 19.00 -12.72 -5.71
N PHE A 204 18.40 -13.27 -4.64
CA PHE A 204 17.45 -12.52 -3.83
C PHE A 204 18.08 -11.25 -3.25
N TYR A 205 19.26 -11.38 -2.65
CA TYR A 205 19.97 -10.30 -1.96
C TYR A 205 20.35 -9.15 -2.90
N GLN A 206 20.82 -9.48 -4.11
CA GLN A 206 21.37 -8.52 -5.07
C GLN A 206 20.30 -7.96 -6.02
N GLU A 207 19.26 -8.74 -6.33
CA GLU A 207 18.23 -8.34 -7.29
C GLU A 207 16.91 -8.00 -6.61
N PHE A 208 16.18 -9.00 -6.11
CA PHE A 208 14.80 -8.77 -5.61
C PHE A 208 14.74 -7.83 -4.41
N ALA A 209 15.66 -7.98 -3.46
CA ALA A 209 15.73 -7.12 -2.28
C ALA A 209 15.95 -5.65 -2.64
N MET A 210 16.70 -5.38 -3.71
CA MET A 210 16.96 -4.04 -4.21
C MET A 210 15.79 -3.50 -5.03
N GLN A 211 14.89 -4.36 -5.55
CA GLN A 211 13.63 -3.93 -6.17
C GLN A 211 12.60 -3.46 -5.14
N ILE A 212 12.49 -4.16 -4.00
CA ILE A 212 11.49 -3.81 -2.96
C ILE A 212 11.88 -2.59 -2.12
N CYS A 213 13.17 -2.25 -2.07
CA CYS A 213 13.68 -1.06 -1.41
C CYS A 213 14.82 -0.45 -2.26
N PRO A 214 14.49 0.23 -3.38
CA PRO A 214 15.49 0.76 -4.32
C PRO A 214 16.41 1.81 -3.69
N PHE A 215 15.85 2.63 -2.81
CA PHE A 215 16.62 3.57 -2.02
C PHE A 215 17.09 2.87 -0.74
N GLY A 216 18.40 2.63 -0.64
CA GLY A 216 19.01 2.09 0.57
C GLY A 216 19.19 3.14 1.66
N VAL A 217 19.69 2.71 2.81
CA VAL A 217 20.09 3.57 3.92
C VAL A 217 21.60 3.68 3.93
N PHE A 218 22.14 4.90 3.84
CA PHE A 218 23.59 5.09 3.85
C PHE A 218 24.16 4.81 5.25
N ASP A 219 25.16 3.93 5.32
CA ASP A 219 25.94 3.63 6.52
C ASP A 219 27.30 4.34 6.42
N PRO A 220 27.52 5.43 7.19
CA PRO A 220 28.78 6.18 7.15
C PRO A 220 29.95 5.41 7.75
N VAL A 221 29.71 4.37 8.55
CA VAL A 221 30.76 3.57 9.19
C VAL A 221 31.34 2.58 8.18
N ASN A 222 30.48 1.87 7.45
CA ASN A 222 30.89 0.87 6.47
C ASN A 222 31.09 1.43 5.05
N GLY A 223 30.67 2.69 4.80
CA GLY A 223 30.86 3.35 3.51
C GLY A 223 30.01 2.77 2.38
N GLY A 224 28.78 2.36 2.68
CA GLY A 224 27.87 1.72 1.73
C GLY A 224 26.40 1.83 2.11
N TYR A 225 25.52 1.30 1.27
CA TYR A 225 24.07 1.34 1.52
C TYR A 225 23.55 0.00 2.07
N GLY A 226 22.85 0.07 3.21
CA GLY A 226 22.06 -1.01 3.79
C GLY A 226 20.63 -1.06 3.23
N ASN A 227 19.92 -2.15 3.49
CA ASN A 227 18.54 -2.33 3.04
C ASN A 227 17.69 -2.87 4.21
N PRO A 228 16.90 -2.01 4.88
CA PRO A 228 16.21 -2.38 6.11
C PRO A 228 15.14 -3.44 5.90
N LEU A 229 14.48 -3.48 4.73
CA LEU A 229 13.51 -4.53 4.40
C LEU A 229 14.21 -5.88 4.24
N ARG A 230 15.28 -5.92 3.44
CA ARG A 230 16.10 -7.12 3.25
C ARG A 230 16.64 -7.66 4.57
N ASP A 231 17.24 -6.79 5.36
CA ASP A 231 17.93 -7.18 6.59
C ASP A 231 16.91 -7.71 7.63
N CYS A 232 15.71 -7.12 7.69
CA CYS A 232 14.59 -7.66 8.48
C CYS A 232 14.13 -9.03 7.97
N LEU A 233 13.87 -9.16 6.65
CA LEU A 233 13.42 -10.41 6.04
C LEU A 233 14.39 -11.57 6.29
N LEU A 234 15.70 -11.33 6.13
CA LEU A 234 16.71 -12.36 6.35
C LEU A 234 16.77 -12.81 7.81
N ARG A 235 16.68 -11.88 8.77
CA ARG A 235 16.69 -12.22 10.21
C ARG A 235 15.55 -13.14 10.61
N TYR A 236 14.34 -12.88 10.09
CA TYR A 236 13.19 -13.75 10.32
C TYR A 236 13.29 -15.02 9.47
N GLY A 237 13.74 -14.93 8.22
CA GLY A 237 13.89 -16.08 7.32
C GLY A 237 14.79 -17.17 7.89
N PHE A 238 15.94 -16.83 8.49
CA PHE A 238 16.82 -17.84 9.10
C PHE A 238 16.18 -18.57 10.30
N ARG A 239 15.12 -18.00 10.91
CA ARG A 239 14.36 -18.61 12.01
C ARG A 239 13.14 -19.38 11.51
N GLU A 240 12.53 -18.91 10.42
CA GLU A 240 11.24 -19.38 9.91
C GLU A 240 11.37 -20.01 8.52
N ALA A 241 11.29 -21.35 8.44
CA ALA A 241 11.56 -22.08 7.21
C ALA A 241 10.62 -21.73 6.04
N TYR A 242 9.37 -21.34 6.32
CA TYR A 242 8.44 -20.90 5.27
C TYR A 242 8.87 -19.57 4.65
N LEU A 243 9.31 -18.61 5.47
CA LEU A 243 9.80 -17.32 4.98
C LEU A 243 11.13 -17.50 4.23
N LEU A 244 12.03 -18.35 4.73
CA LEU A 244 13.25 -18.71 4.00
C LEU A 244 12.94 -19.34 2.64
N SER A 245 11.94 -20.22 2.58
CA SER A 245 11.48 -20.82 1.33
C SER A 245 10.97 -19.75 0.36
N ALA A 246 10.16 -18.78 0.83
CA ALA A 246 9.72 -17.66 0.01
C ALA A 246 10.91 -16.81 -0.50
N ILE A 247 11.91 -16.53 0.34
CA ILE A 247 13.13 -15.79 -0.04
C ILE A 247 13.90 -16.53 -1.14
N LEU A 248 14.15 -17.84 -0.96
CA LEU A 248 14.86 -18.67 -1.93
C LEU A 248 14.07 -18.81 -3.23
N ALA A 249 12.73 -18.91 -3.16
CA ALA A 249 11.88 -18.94 -4.33
C ALA A 249 12.02 -17.69 -5.20
N LEU A 250 12.07 -16.51 -4.57
CA LEU A 250 12.22 -15.24 -5.27
C LEU A 250 13.64 -15.03 -5.79
N GLY A 251 14.64 -15.57 -5.09
CA GLY A 251 16.01 -15.67 -5.62
C GLY A 251 16.09 -16.52 -6.88
N ALA A 252 15.49 -17.71 -6.87
CA ALA A 252 15.41 -18.60 -8.03
C ALA A 252 14.60 -17.97 -9.18
N LYS A 253 13.55 -17.20 -8.87
CA LYS A 253 12.78 -16.42 -9.84
C LYS A 253 13.67 -15.39 -10.54
N CYS A 254 14.50 -14.65 -9.79
CA CYS A 254 15.41 -13.66 -10.38
C CYS A 254 16.46 -14.31 -11.30
N GLU A 255 17.03 -15.46 -10.89
CA GLU A 255 17.94 -16.21 -11.76
C GLU A 255 17.25 -16.67 -13.05
N PHE A 256 16.03 -17.20 -12.92
CA PHE A 256 15.21 -17.61 -14.06
C PHE A 256 15.00 -16.44 -15.05
N GLU A 257 14.57 -15.28 -14.56
CA GLU A 257 14.34 -14.09 -15.39
C GLU A 257 15.63 -13.55 -16.03
N GLU A 258 16.76 -13.61 -15.32
CA GLU A 258 18.07 -13.22 -15.86
C GLU A 258 18.51 -14.18 -16.97
N LEU A 259 18.38 -15.49 -16.77
CA LEU A 259 18.71 -16.50 -17.77
C LEU A 259 17.82 -16.40 -19.01
N GLU A 260 16.52 -16.15 -18.85
CA GLU A 260 15.61 -15.93 -19.99
C GLU A 260 16.04 -14.71 -20.81
N LYS A 261 16.35 -13.58 -20.14
CA LYS A 261 16.82 -12.36 -20.80
C LYS A 261 18.16 -12.58 -21.53
N ALA A 262 19.07 -13.32 -20.92
CA ALA A 262 20.39 -13.62 -21.47
C ALA A 262 20.38 -14.75 -22.54
N GLN A 263 19.23 -15.35 -22.85
CA GLN A 263 19.12 -16.53 -23.71
C GLN A 263 20.06 -17.67 -23.25
N GLY A 264 20.04 -17.93 -21.94
CA GLY A 264 20.82 -18.99 -21.31
C GLY A 264 20.42 -20.40 -21.76
N ALA A 265 21.15 -21.41 -21.28
CA ALA A 265 20.84 -22.81 -21.61
C ALA A 265 19.46 -23.22 -21.07
N ASN A 266 18.63 -23.85 -21.91
CA ASN A 266 17.26 -24.26 -21.56
C ASN A 266 17.20 -25.07 -20.26
N ASP A 267 18.12 -26.03 -20.07
CA ASP A 267 18.15 -26.86 -18.86
C ASP A 267 18.35 -26.03 -17.58
N LEU A 268 19.12 -24.94 -17.64
CA LEU A 268 19.34 -24.04 -16.50
C LEU A 268 18.12 -23.16 -16.24
N ILE A 269 17.49 -22.66 -17.31
CA ILE A 269 16.24 -21.88 -17.23
C ILE A 269 15.14 -22.72 -16.56
N GLU A 270 14.96 -23.96 -17.02
CA GLU A 270 13.99 -24.89 -16.45
C GLU A 270 14.32 -25.22 -14.99
N ALA A 271 15.59 -25.48 -14.66
CA ALA A 271 16.01 -25.77 -13.29
C ALA A 271 15.73 -24.61 -12.32
N ALA A 272 16.03 -23.36 -12.70
CA ALA A 272 15.79 -22.18 -11.88
C ALA A 272 14.28 -21.92 -11.69
N ARG A 273 13.51 -22.02 -12.78
CA ARG A 273 12.04 -21.89 -12.76
C ARG A 273 11.40 -22.93 -11.85
N ASP A 274 11.76 -24.18 -12.04
CA ASP A 274 11.22 -25.30 -11.27
C ASP A 274 11.62 -25.19 -9.79
N ALA A 275 12.84 -24.72 -9.49
CA ALA A 275 13.25 -24.45 -8.12
C ALA A 275 12.41 -23.35 -7.47
N SER A 276 12.13 -22.25 -8.19
CA SER A 276 11.26 -21.17 -7.70
C SER A 276 9.89 -21.71 -7.28
N TRP A 277 9.24 -22.49 -8.15
CA TRP A 277 7.93 -23.06 -7.86
C TRP A 277 7.95 -24.09 -6.73
N LYS A 278 9.00 -24.92 -6.65
CA LYS A 278 9.16 -25.88 -5.54
C LYS A 278 9.28 -25.17 -4.20
N TYR A 279 10.10 -24.13 -4.10
CA TYR A 279 10.24 -23.35 -2.87
C TYR A 279 8.96 -22.59 -2.52
N LEU A 280 8.17 -22.10 -3.50
CA LEU A 280 6.86 -21.52 -3.23
C LEU A 280 5.86 -22.55 -2.67
N SER A 281 5.79 -23.75 -3.25
CA SER A 281 4.96 -24.85 -2.71
C SER A 281 5.44 -25.23 -1.29
N GLN A 282 6.75 -25.26 -1.07
CA GLN A 282 7.33 -25.55 0.23
C GLN A 282 6.98 -24.48 1.28
N CYS A 283 6.96 -23.20 0.90
CA CYS A 283 6.49 -22.11 1.76
C CYS A 283 5.07 -22.39 2.28
N LEU A 284 4.14 -22.82 1.42
CA LEU A 284 2.77 -23.15 1.84
C LEU A 284 2.72 -24.37 2.75
N LYS A 285 3.44 -25.43 2.40
CA LYS A 285 3.47 -26.67 3.18
C LYS A 285 4.02 -26.45 4.59
N LEU A 286 5.04 -25.62 4.73
CA LEU A 286 5.67 -25.30 6.01
C LEU A 286 4.82 -24.37 6.89
N LEU A 287 3.95 -23.56 6.27
CA LEU A 287 3.06 -22.68 7.00
C LEU A 287 2.05 -23.46 7.85
N GLY A 288 1.57 -24.61 7.36
CA GLY A 288 0.57 -25.44 8.05
C GLY A 288 1.01 -25.94 9.44
N PRO A 289 2.12 -26.71 9.56
CA PRO A 289 2.65 -27.19 10.82
C PRO A 289 3.01 -26.08 11.82
N ALA A 290 3.53 -24.94 11.33
CA ALA A 290 3.86 -23.78 12.15
C ALA A 290 2.63 -23.21 12.89
N LEU A 291 1.43 -23.33 12.30
CA LEU A 291 0.18 -22.90 12.94
C LEU A 291 -0.32 -23.88 14.00
N VAL A 292 0.03 -25.17 13.88
CA VAL A 292 -0.38 -26.24 14.80
C VAL A 292 0.52 -26.29 16.04
N SER A 293 1.84 -26.12 15.87
CA SER A 293 2.77 -26.01 17.01
C SER A 293 2.40 -24.86 17.97
N ASN A 294 1.83 -23.79 17.42
CA ASN A 294 1.29 -22.65 18.19
C ASN A 294 0.04 -22.98 19.03
N GLN A 295 -0.63 -24.11 18.78
CA GLN A 295 -1.76 -24.59 19.58
C GLN A 295 -1.31 -25.35 20.83
N GLU A 296 -0.12 -25.98 20.78
CA GLU A 296 0.38 -26.87 21.83
C GLU A 296 1.31 -26.15 22.82
N HIS A 297 2.04 -25.12 22.39
CA HIS A 297 2.93 -24.35 23.25
C HIS A 297 2.26 -23.07 23.78
N SER A 298 1.92 -23.09 25.08
CA SER A 298 1.29 -22.00 25.83
C SER A 298 2.22 -20.79 26.13
N VAL A 299 3.14 -20.43 25.25
CA VAL A 299 4.12 -19.36 25.50
C VAL A 299 3.79 -18.09 24.70
N ARG A 300 3.52 -17.02 25.43
CA ARG A 300 2.96 -15.73 24.95
C ARG A 300 3.86 -14.93 24.00
N HIS A 301 5.16 -15.24 23.94
CA HIS A 301 6.13 -14.55 23.09
C HIS A 301 6.04 -15.03 21.63
N ASP A 302 5.58 -16.27 21.42
CA ASP A 302 5.61 -16.92 20.12
C ASP A 302 4.54 -16.37 19.17
N MET A 303 3.35 -15.99 19.65
CA MET A 303 2.25 -15.57 18.78
C MET A 303 2.51 -14.26 18.01
N LEU A 304 3.12 -13.26 18.65
CA LEU A 304 3.45 -11.99 18.00
C LEU A 304 4.56 -12.18 16.97
N GLU A 305 5.61 -12.93 17.32
CA GLU A 305 6.71 -13.25 16.40
C GLU A 305 6.20 -14.02 15.18
N ASN A 306 5.33 -15.03 15.38
CA ASN A 306 4.69 -15.74 14.28
C ASN A 306 3.87 -14.82 13.37
N LEU A 307 3.08 -13.92 13.96
CA LEU A 307 2.29 -12.95 13.20
C LEU A 307 3.19 -12.01 12.39
N GLU A 308 4.29 -11.52 12.98
CA GLU A 308 5.28 -10.70 12.29
C GLU A 308 5.91 -11.45 11.12
N SER A 309 6.36 -12.68 11.34
CA SER A 309 6.96 -13.55 10.32
C SER A 309 6.02 -13.84 9.15
N ILE A 310 4.76 -14.17 9.44
CA ILE A 310 3.75 -14.44 8.40
C ILE A 310 3.41 -13.13 7.67
N LEU A 311 3.25 -12.01 8.38
CA LEU A 311 2.98 -10.71 7.77
C LEU A 311 4.14 -10.27 6.84
N LEU A 312 5.39 -10.46 7.26
CA LEU A 312 6.57 -10.24 6.42
C LEU A 312 6.54 -11.12 5.16
N THR A 313 6.14 -12.39 5.31
CA THR A 313 5.96 -13.31 4.17
C THR A 313 4.88 -12.81 3.21
N VAL A 314 3.74 -12.33 3.73
CA VAL A 314 2.65 -11.76 2.92
C VAL A 314 3.12 -10.53 2.14
N LEU A 315 3.78 -9.56 2.79
CA LEU A 315 4.25 -8.33 2.14
C LEU A 315 5.36 -8.61 1.10
N LEU A 316 6.23 -9.58 1.38
CA LEU A 316 7.24 -10.05 0.44
C LEU A 316 6.59 -10.64 -0.83
N LEU A 317 5.63 -11.55 -0.67
CA LEU A 317 4.94 -12.19 -1.79
C LEU A 317 4.00 -11.23 -2.53
N ALA A 318 3.45 -10.22 -1.84
CA ALA A 318 2.71 -9.13 -2.46
C ALA A 318 3.61 -8.32 -3.40
N SER A 319 4.84 -7.99 -2.96
CA SER A 319 5.83 -7.33 -3.81
C SER A 319 6.14 -8.16 -5.06
N ALA A 320 6.31 -9.48 -4.89
CA ALA A 320 6.62 -10.38 -6.00
C ALA A 320 5.47 -10.52 -7.01
N ASN A 321 4.22 -10.45 -6.52
CA ASN A 321 3.04 -10.41 -7.37
C ASN A 321 2.89 -9.05 -8.07
N ALA A 322 3.22 -7.95 -7.40
CA ALA A 322 3.21 -6.62 -7.97
C ALA A 322 4.22 -6.48 -9.13
N SER A 323 5.38 -7.12 -9.00
CA SER A 323 6.38 -7.26 -10.06
C SER A 323 6.14 -8.45 -11.00
N SER A 324 4.90 -8.95 -11.13
CA SER A 324 4.56 -10.03 -12.07
C SER A 324 3.58 -9.56 -13.14
N HIS A 325 3.36 -10.39 -14.18
CA HIS A 325 2.36 -10.08 -15.20
C HIS A 325 0.91 -10.08 -14.69
N ARG A 326 0.57 -10.83 -13.63
CA ARG A 326 -0.83 -10.95 -13.14
C ARG A 326 -1.23 -9.81 -12.23
N GLN A 327 -0.33 -9.34 -11.36
CA GLN A 327 -0.53 -8.13 -10.55
C GLN A 327 -1.78 -8.12 -9.65
N ASN A 328 -2.31 -9.30 -9.30
CA ASN A 328 -3.57 -9.49 -8.57
C ASN A 328 -3.37 -9.61 -7.03
N TRP A 329 -2.41 -8.89 -6.47
CA TRP A 329 -2.07 -9.01 -5.05
C TRP A 329 -3.10 -8.37 -4.09
N ARG A 330 -3.82 -7.33 -4.53
CA ARG A 330 -4.66 -6.52 -3.62
C ARG A 330 -5.82 -7.27 -2.99
N PRO A 331 -6.62 -8.07 -3.75
CA PRO A 331 -7.70 -8.86 -3.14
C PRO A 331 -7.18 -9.87 -2.10
N HIS A 332 -5.88 -10.13 -2.11
CA HIS A 332 -5.20 -11.12 -1.27
C HIS A 332 -4.48 -10.49 -0.06
N LEU A 333 -4.61 -9.19 0.21
CA LEU A 333 -4.01 -8.53 1.38
C LEU A 333 -5.00 -8.28 2.53
N LYS A 334 -6.10 -9.03 2.58
CA LYS A 334 -7.16 -8.78 3.56
C LYS A 334 -6.68 -9.05 4.98
N GLY A 335 -6.02 -10.18 5.22
CA GLY A 335 -5.41 -10.49 6.51
C GLY A 335 -4.38 -9.43 6.90
N ALA A 336 -3.45 -9.10 6.02
CA ALA A 336 -2.42 -8.08 6.28
C ALA A 336 -3.03 -6.73 6.70
N LYS A 337 -4.05 -6.27 5.96
CA LYS A 337 -4.83 -5.06 6.29
C LYS A 337 -5.42 -5.14 7.70
N ASP A 338 -6.14 -6.22 8.00
CA ASP A 338 -6.85 -6.38 9.28
C ASP A 338 -5.85 -6.39 10.46
N ILE A 339 -4.70 -7.04 10.30
CA ILE A 339 -3.61 -7.04 11.28
C ILE A 339 -3.05 -5.63 11.49
N ILE A 340 -2.74 -4.89 10.43
CA ILE A 340 -2.13 -3.56 10.52
C ILE A 340 -3.09 -2.57 11.19
N ILE A 341 -4.38 -2.62 10.86
CA ILE A 341 -5.40 -1.81 11.53
C ILE A 341 -5.47 -2.14 13.02
N LYS A 342 -5.51 -3.43 13.39
CA LYS A 342 -5.52 -3.86 14.80
C LYS A 342 -4.25 -3.43 15.55
N ALA A 343 -3.09 -3.63 14.93
CA ALA A 343 -1.79 -3.26 15.50
C ALA A 343 -1.71 -1.74 15.75
N THR A 344 -2.16 -0.93 14.79
CA THR A 344 -2.09 0.54 14.87
C THR A 344 -3.01 1.11 15.94
N ASN A 345 -4.20 0.52 16.12
CA ASN A 345 -5.19 0.98 17.11
C ASN A 345 -5.00 0.41 18.53
N SER A 346 -3.92 -0.33 18.78
CA SER A 346 -3.66 -1.00 20.06
C SER A 346 -2.30 -0.61 20.65
N LYS A 347 -2.00 -1.07 21.88
CA LYS A 347 -0.68 -0.89 22.51
C LYS A 347 0.45 -1.62 21.75
N ILE A 348 0.13 -2.53 20.82
CA ILE A 348 1.09 -3.30 20.02
C ILE A 348 1.77 -2.45 18.93
N ARG A 349 1.30 -1.21 18.71
CA ARG A 349 2.02 -0.16 17.95
C ARG A 349 3.46 0.14 18.43
N GLN A 350 3.98 -0.62 19.40
CA GLN A 350 5.35 -0.57 19.90
C GLN A 350 6.27 -1.63 19.28
N SER A 351 5.76 -2.63 18.54
CA SER A 351 6.64 -3.57 17.83
C SER A 351 7.36 -2.87 16.67
N LYS A 352 8.70 -2.99 16.63
CA LYS A 352 9.50 -2.40 15.56
C LYS A 352 9.20 -3.03 14.19
N THR A 353 8.99 -4.35 14.16
CA THR A 353 8.68 -5.09 12.93
C THR A 353 7.29 -4.73 12.42
N LEU A 354 6.29 -4.58 13.29
CA LEU A 354 4.96 -4.15 12.85
C LEU A 354 4.94 -2.70 12.36
N ILE A 355 5.76 -1.82 12.93
CA ILE A 355 5.93 -0.44 12.43
C ILE A 355 6.57 -0.46 11.02
N LEU A 356 7.56 -1.31 10.80
CA LEU A 356 8.16 -1.53 9.48
C LEU A 356 7.11 -2.04 8.47
N CYS A 357 6.36 -3.08 8.84
CA CYS A 357 5.29 -3.64 8.00
C CYS A 357 4.19 -2.61 7.70
N LYS A 358 3.83 -1.75 8.67
CA LYS A 358 2.90 -0.63 8.46
C LYS A 358 3.43 0.33 7.39
N MET A 359 4.69 0.75 7.47
CA MET A 359 5.28 1.65 6.47
C MET A 359 5.31 1.01 5.07
N TRP A 360 5.71 -0.27 4.97
CA TRP A 360 5.70 -0.99 3.70
C TRP A 360 4.29 -1.12 3.12
N PHE A 361 3.30 -1.43 3.96
CA PHE A 361 1.91 -1.51 3.53
C PHE A 361 1.31 -0.15 3.15
N VAL A 362 1.66 0.93 3.86
CA VAL A 362 1.27 2.30 3.49
C VAL A 362 1.75 2.64 2.07
N ASP A 363 2.97 2.23 1.72
CA ASP A 363 3.52 2.45 0.39
C ASP A 363 2.69 1.73 -0.70
N PHE A 364 2.36 0.45 -0.46
CA PHE A 364 1.44 -0.31 -1.31
C PHE A 364 0.09 0.40 -1.48
N GLU A 365 -0.49 0.89 -0.39
CA GLU A 365 -1.80 1.53 -0.41
C GLU A 365 -1.80 2.86 -1.15
N ILE A 366 -0.75 3.67 -1.02
CA ILE A 366 -0.61 4.93 -1.75
C ILE A 366 -0.46 4.65 -3.25
N LEU A 367 0.44 3.75 -3.64
CA LEU A 367 0.64 3.42 -5.05
C LEU A 367 -0.60 2.77 -5.66
N ALA A 368 -1.22 1.80 -4.99
CA ALA A 368 -2.46 1.17 -5.45
C ALA A 368 -3.65 2.15 -5.51
N GLY A 369 -3.78 3.00 -4.49
CA GLY A 369 -4.87 3.96 -4.37
C GLY A 369 -4.84 5.03 -5.44
N THR A 370 -3.63 5.51 -5.79
CA THR A 370 -3.40 6.54 -6.80
C THR A 370 -3.30 5.99 -8.23
N SER A 371 -2.95 4.72 -8.42
CA SER A 371 -2.67 4.14 -9.74
C SER A 371 -3.72 3.15 -10.25
N SER A 372 -4.84 2.97 -9.55
CA SER A 372 -5.91 2.06 -9.98
C SER A 372 -7.33 2.57 -9.81
N ALA A 373 -8.16 2.19 -10.77
CA ALA A 373 -9.61 2.37 -10.78
C ALA A 373 -10.28 1.72 -9.57
N LEU A 374 -9.80 0.56 -9.12
CA LEU A 374 -10.33 -0.14 -7.95
C LEU A 374 -9.80 0.44 -6.62
N GLY A 375 -8.73 1.24 -6.67
CA GLY A 375 -8.04 1.75 -5.48
C GLY A 375 -7.22 0.72 -4.72
N GLY A 376 -6.83 1.11 -3.51
CA GLY A 376 -6.13 0.26 -2.54
C GLY A 376 -7.09 -0.68 -1.79
N THR A 377 -6.56 -1.37 -0.79
CA THR A 377 -7.35 -2.26 0.08
C THR A 377 -8.09 -1.50 1.19
N LEU A 378 -7.64 -0.29 1.52
CA LEU A 378 -8.30 0.61 2.46
C LEU A 378 -9.42 1.36 1.75
N SER A 379 -10.65 1.11 2.20
CA SER A 379 -11.89 1.49 1.51
C SER A 379 -12.67 2.60 2.20
N THR A 380 -12.39 2.86 3.48
CA THR A 380 -13.10 3.88 4.29
C THR A 380 -12.13 4.94 4.80
N ASP A 381 -12.65 6.15 5.04
CA ASP A 381 -11.86 7.25 5.62
C ASP A 381 -11.26 6.86 6.98
N PHE A 382 -11.99 6.08 7.78
CA PHE A 382 -11.48 5.57 9.06
C PHE A 382 -10.29 4.64 8.89
N GLU A 383 -10.34 3.72 7.93
CA GLU A 383 -9.23 2.81 7.62
C GLU A 383 -7.99 3.60 7.16
N LEU A 384 -8.19 4.60 6.29
CA LEU A 384 -7.14 5.50 5.83
C LEU A 384 -6.54 6.32 6.98
N ASP A 385 -7.38 6.92 7.82
CA ASP A 385 -6.94 7.71 8.98
C ASP A 385 -6.20 6.87 10.01
N SER A 386 -6.60 5.61 10.19
CA SER A 386 -5.93 4.69 11.10
C SER A 386 -4.53 4.33 10.58
N VAL A 387 -4.40 3.93 9.31
CA VAL A 387 -3.18 3.33 8.79
C VAL A 387 -2.18 4.36 8.24
N LEU A 388 -2.64 5.39 7.52
CA LEU A 388 -1.75 6.37 6.86
C LEU A 388 -1.36 7.54 7.76
N SER A 389 -1.68 7.50 9.06
CA SER A 389 -1.30 8.55 10.00
C SER A 389 -0.11 8.11 10.87
N PHE A 390 0.93 8.95 10.94
CA PHE A 390 2.13 8.75 11.76
C PHE A 390 2.25 9.82 12.86
N SER A 391 1.17 10.08 13.61
CA SER A 391 1.16 11.06 14.70
C SER A 391 1.85 10.59 15.99
N ASN A 392 2.16 9.30 16.07
CA ASN A 392 2.82 8.69 17.22
C ASN A 392 4.34 8.89 17.14
N SER A 393 4.91 9.66 18.08
CA SER A 393 6.35 9.94 18.14
C SER A 393 7.22 8.69 18.27
N TYR A 394 6.68 7.61 18.84
CA TYR A 394 7.39 6.33 18.91
C TYR A 394 7.56 5.69 17.52
N GLU A 395 6.52 5.73 16.67
CA GLU A 395 6.60 5.17 15.31
C GLU A 395 7.66 5.90 14.49
N ILE A 396 7.64 7.23 14.52
CA ILE A 396 8.65 8.06 13.86
C ILE A 396 10.04 7.76 14.40
N LYS A 397 10.19 7.61 15.73
CA LYS A 397 11.47 7.26 16.34
C LYS A 397 11.99 5.92 15.83
N ILE A 398 11.15 4.89 15.76
CA ILE A 398 11.55 3.58 15.23
C ILE A 398 11.91 3.66 13.74
N LEU A 399 11.12 4.35 12.92
CA LEU A 399 11.42 4.52 11.50
C LEU A 399 12.74 5.29 11.27
N ARG A 400 13.08 6.24 12.15
CA ARG A 400 14.39 6.91 12.15
C ARG A 400 15.51 5.99 12.61
N GLU A 401 15.30 5.21 13.67
CA GLU A 401 16.27 4.19 14.10
C GLU A 401 16.58 3.23 12.94
N LEU A 402 15.55 2.78 12.20
CA LEU A 402 15.70 1.92 11.02
C LEU A 402 16.33 2.62 9.79
N GLY A 403 16.57 3.93 9.86
CA GLY A 403 17.03 4.73 8.72
C GLY A 403 15.99 4.90 7.61
N ILE A 404 14.74 4.48 7.83
CA ILE A 404 13.68 4.63 6.81
C ILE A 404 13.31 6.09 6.65
N ILE A 405 13.15 6.80 7.77
CA ILE A 405 13.05 8.25 7.79
C ILE A 405 14.45 8.81 8.11
N GLN A 406 15.04 9.49 7.15
CA GLN A 406 16.32 10.16 7.28
C GLN A 406 16.22 11.39 8.19
N GLU A 407 17.36 11.90 8.69
CA GLU A 407 17.37 13.09 9.56
C GLU A 407 16.75 14.33 8.88
N ASN A 408 16.92 14.45 7.57
CA ASN A 408 16.35 15.49 6.72
C ASN A 408 14.85 15.27 6.39
N GLY A 409 14.22 14.21 6.92
CA GLY A 409 12.81 13.88 6.70
C GLY A 409 12.51 13.08 5.44
N PHE A 410 13.50 12.77 4.60
CA PHE A 410 13.29 11.92 3.43
C PHE A 410 12.92 10.48 3.85
N ASN A 411 11.87 9.92 3.26
CA ASN A 411 11.49 8.52 3.46
C ASN A 411 12.02 7.66 2.32
N VAL A 412 12.96 6.75 2.60
CA VAL A 412 13.59 5.91 1.58
C VAL A 412 12.63 4.88 0.97
N ILE A 413 11.59 4.45 1.71
CA ILE A 413 10.61 3.50 1.17
C ILE A 413 9.73 4.17 0.12
N SER A 414 9.25 5.37 0.38
CA SER A 414 8.29 6.04 -0.52
C SER A 414 8.91 7.05 -1.48
N GLY A 415 10.15 7.48 -1.26
CA GLY A 415 10.88 8.39 -2.15
C GLY A 415 10.55 9.88 -1.99
N TYR A 416 9.93 10.27 -0.88
CA TYR A 416 9.58 11.67 -0.60
C TYR A 416 9.55 11.94 0.90
N HIS A 417 9.42 13.22 1.28
CA HIS A 417 9.34 13.64 2.67
C HIS A 417 8.19 12.94 3.39
N PHE A 418 8.44 12.32 4.55
CA PHE A 418 7.47 11.44 5.22
C PHE A 418 6.13 12.14 5.55
N GLU A 419 6.14 13.46 5.80
CA GLU A 419 4.91 14.23 6.03
C GLU A 419 3.96 14.27 4.81
N ALA A 420 4.44 13.99 3.60
CA ALA A 420 3.57 13.94 2.41
C ALA A 420 2.60 12.75 2.46
N ILE A 421 2.86 11.72 3.27
CA ILE A 421 1.94 10.59 3.48
C ILE A 421 0.58 11.08 3.97
N GLU A 422 0.54 12.07 4.86
CA GLU A 422 -0.70 12.66 5.38
C GLU A 422 -1.52 13.30 4.25
N TRP A 423 -0.85 13.92 3.27
CA TRP A 423 -1.52 14.53 2.13
C TRP A 423 -1.92 13.51 1.08
N PHE A 424 -1.13 12.45 0.87
CA PHE A 424 -1.55 11.32 0.05
C PHE A 424 -2.78 10.63 0.64
N LYS A 425 -2.89 10.52 1.96
CA LYS A 425 -4.12 10.04 2.62
C LYS A 425 -5.34 10.87 2.23
N GLU A 426 -5.25 12.21 2.31
CA GLU A 426 -6.33 13.09 1.89
C GLU A 426 -6.63 12.96 0.39
N PHE A 427 -5.59 12.77 -0.45
CA PHE A 427 -5.77 12.50 -1.87
C PHE A 427 -6.53 11.19 -2.12
N LEU A 428 -6.22 10.12 -1.39
CA LEU A 428 -6.92 8.86 -1.49
C LEU A 428 -8.39 8.99 -1.09
N LYS A 429 -8.72 9.79 -0.06
CA LYS A 429 -10.12 10.11 0.28
C LYS A 429 -10.83 10.81 -0.88
N MET A 430 -10.18 11.81 -1.51
CA MET A 430 -10.73 12.50 -2.68
C MET A 430 -10.95 11.54 -3.86
N LEU A 431 -9.99 10.67 -4.15
CA LEU A 431 -10.08 9.67 -5.21
C LEU A 431 -11.18 8.64 -4.93
N ASN A 432 -11.32 8.17 -3.70
CA ASN A 432 -12.35 7.21 -3.30
C ASN A 432 -13.76 7.82 -3.44
N ARG A 433 -13.95 9.08 -3.03
CA ARG A 433 -15.21 9.81 -3.28
C ARG A 433 -15.52 9.90 -4.78
N ARG A 434 -14.54 10.31 -5.60
CA ARG A 434 -14.70 10.38 -7.06
C ARG A 434 -15.07 9.03 -7.68
N LYS A 435 -14.42 7.94 -7.24
CA LYS A 435 -14.72 6.58 -7.71
C LYS A 435 -16.13 6.15 -7.32
N HIS A 436 -16.58 6.50 -6.13
CA HIS A 436 -17.91 6.14 -5.63
C HIS A 436 -19.03 6.91 -6.34
N GLU A 437 -18.86 8.22 -6.53
CA GLU A 437 -19.85 9.11 -7.14
C GLU A 437 -19.83 9.06 -8.67
N GLY A 438 -18.69 8.71 -9.27
CA GLY A 438 -18.53 8.55 -10.72
C GLY A 438 -18.89 9.83 -11.47
N ALA A 439 -19.87 9.74 -12.38
CA ALA A 439 -20.32 10.88 -13.19
C ALA A 439 -21.07 11.95 -12.38
N GLU A 440 -21.56 11.63 -11.17
CA GLU A 440 -22.25 12.56 -10.28
C GLU A 440 -21.27 13.32 -9.37
N TYR A 441 -19.97 13.04 -9.44
CA TYR A 441 -18.95 13.68 -8.61
C TYR A 441 -18.89 15.19 -8.86
N ILE A 442 -18.92 15.96 -7.78
CA ILE A 442 -18.77 17.43 -7.82
C ILE A 442 -17.61 17.85 -6.92
N ALA A 443 -16.63 18.54 -7.49
CA ALA A 443 -15.50 19.08 -6.75
C ALA A 443 -15.87 20.38 -6.01
N ASN A 444 -16.47 20.26 -4.82
CA ASN A 444 -16.98 21.40 -4.04
C ASN A 444 -16.17 21.75 -2.77
N ASP A 445 -15.12 20.98 -2.44
CA ASP A 445 -14.27 21.21 -1.27
C ASP A 445 -13.07 22.11 -1.59
N SER A 446 -13.35 23.36 -2.00
CA SER A 446 -12.34 24.28 -2.53
C SER A 446 -11.16 24.50 -1.58
N LEU A 447 -11.41 24.59 -0.27
CA LEU A 447 -10.36 24.81 0.72
C LEU A 447 -9.46 23.58 0.86
N ALA A 448 -10.00 22.36 0.83
CA ALA A 448 -9.18 21.15 0.85
C ALA A 448 -8.26 21.07 -0.36
N TYR A 449 -8.75 21.43 -1.57
CA TYR A 449 -7.92 21.43 -2.77
C TYR A 449 -6.80 22.48 -2.71
N ILE A 450 -7.11 23.69 -2.22
CA ILE A 450 -6.10 24.75 -2.04
C ILE A 450 -5.03 24.31 -1.04
N ASN A 451 -5.44 23.74 0.10
CA ASN A 451 -4.50 23.25 1.12
C ASN A 451 -3.61 22.11 0.58
N PHE A 452 -4.20 21.18 -0.16
CA PHE A 452 -3.48 20.08 -0.80
C PHE A 452 -2.43 20.60 -1.79
N ILE A 453 -2.81 21.52 -2.68
CA ILE A 453 -1.90 22.11 -3.67
C ILE A 453 -0.79 22.91 -2.94
N ALA A 454 -1.14 23.68 -1.91
CA ALA A 454 -0.16 24.44 -1.13
C ALA A 454 0.85 23.53 -0.42
N ALA A 455 0.40 22.40 0.13
CA ALA A 455 1.27 21.43 0.78
C ALA A 455 2.25 20.80 -0.21
N PHE A 456 1.79 20.32 -1.37
CA PHE A 456 2.68 19.76 -2.38
C PHE A 456 3.56 20.81 -3.05
N ASN A 457 3.13 22.06 -3.14
CA ASN A 457 4.00 23.15 -3.56
C ASN A 457 5.14 23.39 -2.55
N LYS A 458 4.88 23.30 -1.24
CA LYS A 458 5.93 23.34 -0.22
C LYS A 458 6.91 22.18 -0.40
N PHE A 459 6.41 20.96 -0.58
CA PHE A 459 7.24 19.77 -0.78
C PHE A 459 8.09 19.83 -2.06
N TYR A 460 7.58 20.43 -3.14
CA TYR A 460 8.33 20.66 -4.37
C TYR A 460 9.57 21.56 -4.16
N HIS A 461 9.55 22.45 -3.18
CA HIS A 461 10.66 23.33 -2.84
C HIS A 461 11.62 22.76 -1.79
N THR A 462 11.38 21.53 -1.31
CA THR A 462 12.35 20.84 -0.45
C THR A 462 13.56 20.42 -1.28
N ALA A 463 14.75 20.82 -0.84
CA ALA A 463 16.02 20.38 -1.42
C ALA A 463 16.85 19.64 -0.36
N TYR A 464 17.39 18.49 -0.74
CA TYR A 464 18.22 17.62 0.10
C TYR A 464 19.69 17.76 -0.26
N VAL A 465 20.03 17.77 -1.56
CA VAL A 465 21.38 18.01 -2.06
C VAL A 465 21.39 19.22 -2.98
N SER A 466 20.57 19.20 -4.03
CA SER A 466 20.40 20.30 -4.97
C SER A 466 19.00 20.26 -5.57
N HIS A 467 18.31 21.40 -5.55
CA HIS A 467 16.98 21.53 -6.15
C HIS A 467 16.98 21.21 -7.65
N GLU A 468 18.11 21.32 -8.34
CA GLU A 468 18.19 20.98 -9.77
C GLU A 468 18.14 19.47 -10.04
N GLY A 469 18.41 18.61 -9.04
CA GLY A 469 18.50 17.17 -9.18
C GLY A 469 19.72 16.67 -9.98
N LEU A 470 20.26 17.47 -10.90
CA LEU A 470 21.52 17.24 -11.58
C LEU A 470 22.66 17.92 -10.84
N LEU A 471 23.79 17.22 -10.74
CA LEU A 471 24.98 17.69 -10.03
C LEU A 471 26.17 17.80 -10.99
N PRO A 472 27.09 18.76 -10.76
CA PRO A 472 28.31 18.86 -11.53
C PRO A 472 29.21 17.63 -11.27
N ALA A 473 29.94 17.18 -12.29
CA ALA A 473 30.82 16.01 -12.19
C ALA A 473 31.89 16.13 -11.08
N SER A 474 32.28 17.36 -10.71
CA SER A 474 33.18 17.62 -9.59
C SER A 474 32.64 17.15 -8.24
N PHE A 475 31.31 17.05 -8.08
CA PHE A 475 30.67 16.67 -6.82
C PHE A 475 31.10 15.29 -6.32
N VAL A 476 31.35 14.35 -7.25
CA VAL A 476 31.67 12.96 -6.93
C VAL A 476 33.17 12.67 -6.93
N SER A 477 34.00 13.62 -7.37
CA SER A 477 35.45 13.46 -7.48
C SER A 477 36.16 13.22 -6.13
N THR A 478 35.48 13.51 -5.02
CA THR A 478 36.03 13.42 -3.66
C THR A 478 35.64 12.14 -2.92
N TYR A 479 34.80 11.27 -3.48
CA TYR A 479 34.30 10.08 -2.79
C TYR A 479 35.00 8.80 -3.25
N ILE A 480 35.47 8.00 -2.29
CA ILE A 480 35.98 6.65 -2.51
C ILE A 480 34.86 5.67 -2.13
N GLY A 481 33.90 5.47 -3.04
CA GLY A 481 32.70 4.66 -2.79
C GLY A 481 31.40 5.34 -3.24
N PRO A 482 30.23 4.73 -2.97
CA PRO A 482 28.95 5.35 -3.29
C PRO A 482 28.74 6.62 -2.46
N PRO A 483 28.40 7.76 -3.09
CA PRO A 483 28.13 8.99 -2.37
C PRO A 483 26.92 8.85 -1.41
N PRO A 484 26.89 9.59 -0.28
CA PRO A 484 25.74 9.65 0.61
C PRO A 484 24.54 10.37 -0.05
N ASN A 485 23.40 10.40 0.65
CA ASN A 485 22.19 11.13 0.26
C ASN A 485 21.59 10.72 -1.11
N LEU A 486 21.79 9.45 -1.49
CA LEU A 486 21.31 8.87 -2.75
C LEU A 486 21.77 9.66 -3.98
N VAL A 487 22.99 10.19 -3.93
CA VAL A 487 23.65 10.73 -5.11
C VAL A 487 24.24 9.58 -5.92
N ASP A 488 23.91 9.54 -7.20
CA ASP A 488 24.27 8.44 -8.10
C ASP A 488 25.10 8.92 -9.28
N LEU A 489 26.02 8.05 -9.73
CA LEU A 489 26.83 8.24 -10.92
C LEU A 489 26.29 7.33 -12.02
N VAL A 490 25.55 7.93 -12.94
CA VAL A 490 24.95 7.23 -14.07
C VAL A 490 25.92 7.22 -15.24
N ARG A 491 26.33 6.03 -15.69
CA ARG A 491 27.32 5.86 -16.76
C ARG A 491 26.78 5.00 -17.90
N GLY A 492 27.06 5.41 -19.13
CA GLY A 492 26.64 4.72 -20.34
C GLY A 492 27.22 5.42 -21.57
N HIS A 493 26.62 5.20 -22.73
CA HIS A 493 27.08 5.78 -24.00
C HIS A 493 26.03 6.70 -24.60
N ASN A 494 26.45 7.74 -25.34
CA ASN A 494 25.55 8.54 -26.17
C ASN A 494 25.21 7.80 -27.49
N LEU A 495 24.40 8.43 -28.34
CA LEU A 495 24.04 7.90 -29.68
C LEU A 495 25.24 7.75 -30.63
N GLU A 496 26.34 8.48 -30.41
CA GLU A 496 27.57 8.42 -31.20
C GLU A 496 28.55 7.34 -30.69
N GLY A 497 28.26 6.75 -29.52
CA GLY A 497 29.09 5.74 -28.86
C GLY A 497 30.09 6.28 -27.83
N ASP A 498 30.10 7.59 -27.57
CA ASP A 498 31.00 8.19 -26.57
C ASP A 498 30.52 7.92 -25.14
N ASP A 499 31.47 7.78 -24.23
CA ASP A 499 31.21 7.64 -22.80
C ASP A 499 30.54 8.90 -22.24
N VAL A 500 29.38 8.72 -21.59
CA VAL A 500 28.65 9.77 -20.89
C VAL A 500 28.56 9.41 -19.42
N THR A 501 28.81 10.40 -18.57
CA THR A 501 28.54 10.32 -17.13
C THR A 501 27.63 11.47 -16.71
N VAL A 502 26.58 11.14 -15.97
CA VAL A 502 25.67 12.11 -15.35
C VAL A 502 25.65 11.84 -13.85
N VAL A 503 25.66 12.90 -13.05
CA VAL A 503 25.51 12.81 -11.58
C VAL A 503 24.13 13.31 -11.22
N VAL A 504 23.35 12.49 -10.52
CA VAL A 504 21.96 12.79 -10.11
C VAL A 504 21.80 12.70 -8.60
N SER A 505 20.86 13.47 -8.05
CA SER A 505 20.37 13.36 -6.68
C SER A 505 18.98 12.73 -6.70
N TRP A 506 18.87 11.46 -6.30
CA TRP A 506 17.59 10.76 -6.31
C TRP A 506 16.61 11.29 -5.27
N MET A 507 17.11 11.78 -4.12
CA MET A 507 16.25 12.41 -3.10
C MET A 507 15.50 13.62 -3.70
N ASP A 508 16.23 14.48 -4.42
CA ASP A 508 15.67 15.70 -5.00
C ASP A 508 14.75 15.39 -6.20
N ILE A 509 15.17 14.49 -7.10
CA ILE A 509 14.39 14.09 -8.27
C ILE A 509 13.07 13.45 -7.83
N SER A 510 13.12 12.48 -6.90
CA SER A 510 11.92 11.75 -6.46
C SER A 510 10.95 12.66 -5.70
N GLN A 511 11.46 13.50 -4.79
CA GLN A 511 10.66 14.50 -4.07
C GLN A 511 9.90 15.43 -5.01
N GLN A 512 10.59 16.00 -6.00
CA GLN A 512 9.98 16.92 -6.95
C GLN A 512 8.99 16.19 -7.86
N ALA A 513 9.32 14.97 -8.30
CA ALA A 513 8.48 14.17 -9.17
C ALA A 513 7.13 13.89 -8.52
N TYR A 514 7.11 13.38 -7.28
CA TYR A 514 5.86 13.14 -6.55
C TYR A 514 5.07 14.43 -6.28
N SER A 515 5.77 15.54 -6.00
CA SER A 515 5.12 16.81 -5.72
C SER A 515 4.40 17.38 -6.94
N LEU A 516 5.07 17.41 -8.09
CA LEU A 516 4.48 17.84 -9.35
C LEU A 516 3.37 16.89 -9.81
N ALA A 517 3.59 15.58 -9.71
CA ALA A 517 2.59 14.59 -10.08
C ALA A 517 1.32 14.69 -9.23
N ALA A 518 1.42 14.87 -7.91
CA ALA A 518 0.27 15.10 -7.04
C ALA A 518 -0.51 16.37 -7.43
N ILE A 519 0.19 17.47 -7.73
CA ILE A 519 -0.44 18.71 -8.20
C ILE A 519 -1.15 18.48 -9.55
N ILE A 520 -0.50 17.85 -10.53
CA ILE A 520 -1.11 17.56 -11.84
C ILE A 520 -2.34 16.65 -11.66
N ALA A 521 -2.21 15.62 -10.83
CA ALA A 521 -3.26 14.64 -10.60
C ALA A 521 -4.48 15.25 -9.90
N VAL A 522 -4.33 16.12 -8.89
CA VAL A 522 -5.50 16.78 -8.29
C VAL A 522 -6.22 17.68 -9.29
N HIS A 523 -5.48 18.41 -10.14
CA HIS A 523 -6.09 19.28 -11.16
C HIS A 523 -6.81 18.49 -12.25
N THR A 524 -6.18 17.45 -12.77
CA THR A 524 -6.73 16.69 -13.91
C THR A 524 -7.71 15.62 -13.48
N TRP A 525 -7.48 14.95 -12.36
CA TRP A 525 -8.34 13.87 -11.89
C TRP A 525 -9.43 14.40 -10.96
N ILE A 526 -9.12 15.19 -9.94
CA ILE A 526 -10.17 15.65 -9.01
C ILE A 526 -10.95 16.83 -9.58
N LEU A 527 -10.26 17.86 -10.06
CA LEU A 527 -10.91 19.07 -10.60
C LEU A 527 -11.33 18.93 -12.07
N SER A 528 -10.99 17.82 -12.72
CA SER A 528 -11.33 17.52 -14.11
C SER A 528 -10.94 18.62 -15.11
N LEU A 529 -9.81 19.29 -14.84
CA LEU A 529 -9.20 20.21 -15.79
C LEU A 529 -8.67 19.44 -17.02
N PRO A 530 -8.84 19.96 -18.24
CA PRO A 530 -8.26 19.37 -19.44
C PRO A 530 -6.74 19.27 -19.35
N TYR A 531 -6.19 18.16 -19.84
CA TYR A 531 -4.75 17.88 -19.75
C TYR A 531 -3.94 18.84 -20.64
N ASP A 532 -4.49 19.25 -21.79
CA ASP A 532 -3.90 20.12 -22.82
C ASP A 532 -3.95 21.61 -22.45
N MET A 533 -4.45 21.97 -21.26
CA MET A 533 -4.40 23.35 -20.80
C MET A 533 -2.93 23.81 -20.65
N PRO A 534 -2.57 25.03 -21.10
CA PRO A 534 -1.18 25.52 -21.05
C PRO A 534 -0.55 25.46 -19.66
N TYR A 535 -1.33 25.72 -18.61
CA TYR A 535 -0.87 25.61 -17.23
C TYR A 535 -0.52 24.17 -16.84
N ILE A 536 -1.33 23.19 -17.24
CA ILE A 536 -1.07 21.77 -16.97
C ILE A 536 0.16 21.31 -17.76
N GLN A 537 0.28 21.68 -19.04
CA GLN A 537 1.46 21.37 -19.84
C GLN A 537 2.74 21.98 -19.28
N SER A 538 2.68 23.19 -18.70
CA SER A 538 3.83 23.76 -18.00
C SER A 538 4.27 22.93 -16.80
N LEU A 539 3.32 22.37 -16.02
CA LEU A 539 3.63 21.45 -14.92
C LEU A 539 4.19 20.12 -15.43
N VAL A 540 3.61 19.57 -16.51
CA VAL A 540 4.09 18.33 -17.15
C VAL A 540 5.51 18.51 -17.66
N ALA A 541 5.82 19.62 -18.33
CA ALA A 541 7.17 19.93 -18.81
C ALA A 541 8.19 19.96 -17.66
N LYS A 542 7.84 20.59 -16.51
CA LYS A 542 8.68 20.54 -15.31
C LYS A 542 8.90 19.12 -14.81
N LEU A 543 7.84 18.31 -14.76
CA LEU A 543 7.91 16.92 -14.29
C LEU A 543 8.79 16.06 -15.22
N VAL A 544 8.60 16.16 -16.54
CA VAL A 544 9.39 15.44 -17.55
C VAL A 544 10.85 15.90 -17.54
N SER A 545 11.13 17.18 -17.28
CA SER A 545 12.50 17.70 -17.22
C SER A 545 13.38 17.01 -16.17
N LEU A 546 12.79 16.46 -15.09
CA LEU A 546 13.50 15.72 -14.04
C LEU A 546 14.18 14.45 -14.58
N ILE A 547 13.67 13.86 -15.66
CA ILE A 547 14.27 12.73 -16.36
C ILE A 547 14.93 13.14 -17.69
N GLY A 548 15.04 14.45 -17.96
CA GLY A 548 15.61 15.00 -19.19
C GLY A 548 17.03 14.51 -19.49
N TRP A 549 17.79 14.18 -18.45
CA TRP A 549 19.14 13.64 -18.58
C TRP A 549 19.20 12.27 -19.26
N LEU A 550 18.11 11.49 -19.29
CA LEU A 550 18.04 10.21 -20.02
C LEU A 550 18.24 10.40 -21.54
N SER A 551 17.96 11.58 -22.08
CA SER A 551 18.21 11.91 -23.49
C SER A 551 19.69 11.85 -23.88
N ARG A 552 20.61 11.94 -22.91
CA ARG A 552 22.06 11.92 -23.15
C ARG A 552 22.61 10.53 -23.44
N PHE A 553 21.85 9.48 -23.13
CA PHE A 553 22.26 8.09 -23.33
C PHE A 553 21.67 7.54 -24.64
N ASN A 554 22.18 6.43 -25.14
CA ASN A 554 21.59 5.67 -26.25
C ASN A 554 20.38 4.84 -25.77
N ASP A 555 19.97 3.79 -26.48
CA ASP A 555 18.86 2.94 -26.06
C ASP A 555 19.24 1.86 -25.03
N ASP A 556 20.54 1.70 -24.74
CA ASP A 556 20.99 0.83 -23.67
C ASP A 556 20.76 1.51 -22.32
N CYS A 557 20.20 0.78 -21.36
CA CYS A 557 19.97 1.32 -20.03
C CYS A 557 21.31 1.63 -19.35
N PRO A 558 21.56 2.87 -18.90
CA PRO A 558 22.83 3.22 -18.29
C PRO A 558 23.01 2.50 -16.96
N SER A 559 24.28 2.21 -16.65
CA SER A 559 24.70 1.65 -15.37
C SER A 559 24.57 2.68 -14.26
N GLN A 560 24.10 2.23 -13.10
CA GLN A 560 23.76 3.06 -11.94
C GLN A 560 24.14 2.30 -10.67
N TYR A 561 24.58 3.00 -9.63
CA TYR A 561 24.78 2.37 -8.32
C TYR A 561 23.43 1.98 -7.72
N HIS A 562 22.44 2.88 -7.77
CA HIS A 562 21.08 2.58 -7.37
C HIS A 562 20.28 2.04 -8.56
N ARG A 563 20.60 0.81 -8.98
CA ARG A 563 20.08 0.14 -10.18
C ARG A 563 18.57 0.29 -10.39
N TYR A 564 17.79 0.24 -9.31
CA TYR A 564 16.33 0.24 -9.36
C TYR A 564 15.69 1.61 -9.13
N SER A 565 16.46 2.70 -8.97
CA SER A 565 15.92 4.01 -8.60
C SER A 565 14.92 4.62 -9.57
N LEU A 566 14.93 4.21 -10.85
CA LEU A 566 13.88 4.62 -11.78
C LEU A 566 12.50 4.13 -11.31
N SER A 567 12.36 2.94 -10.70
CA SER A 567 11.04 2.47 -10.23
C SER A 567 10.40 3.41 -9.21
N MET A 568 11.21 4.13 -8.43
CA MET A 568 10.76 5.07 -7.40
C MET A 568 9.97 6.26 -7.95
N ILE A 569 10.12 6.60 -9.24
CA ILE A 569 9.40 7.70 -9.88
C ILE A 569 8.43 7.23 -10.97
N GLN A 570 8.06 5.94 -10.95
CA GLN A 570 7.18 5.37 -11.96
C GLN A 570 5.76 5.96 -11.93
N TRP A 571 5.15 6.13 -10.75
CA TRP A 571 3.84 6.78 -10.65
C TRP A 571 3.87 8.22 -11.18
N PRO A 572 4.83 9.08 -10.78
CA PRO A 572 4.98 10.39 -11.38
C PRO A 572 5.11 10.38 -12.91
N MET A 573 5.88 9.46 -13.49
CA MET A 573 6.04 9.36 -14.95
C MET A 573 4.76 8.88 -15.64
N ILE A 574 3.93 8.06 -14.99
CA ILE A 574 2.59 7.72 -15.50
C ILE A 574 1.73 8.99 -15.57
N VAL A 575 1.72 9.80 -14.50
CA VAL A 575 0.95 11.07 -14.47
C VAL A 575 1.40 11.99 -15.59
N ALA A 576 2.71 12.14 -15.79
CA ALA A 576 3.28 12.91 -16.89
C ALA A 576 2.82 12.39 -18.25
N GLY A 577 2.94 11.07 -18.51
CA GLY A 577 2.52 10.49 -19.79
C GLY A 577 1.03 10.58 -20.06
N LEU A 578 0.20 10.41 -19.03
CA LEU A 578 -1.24 10.61 -19.14
C LEU A 578 -1.58 12.07 -19.47
N CYS A 579 -0.74 13.03 -19.11
CA CYS A 579 -1.01 14.45 -19.32
C CYS A 579 -0.17 15.09 -20.43
N SER A 580 0.76 14.39 -21.07
CA SER A 580 1.62 14.97 -22.12
C SER A 580 0.90 15.10 -23.46
N ASP A 581 1.02 16.27 -24.10
CA ASP A 581 0.63 16.52 -25.50
C ASP A 581 1.82 16.73 -26.45
N ASP A 582 2.98 17.08 -25.90
CA ASP A 582 4.25 17.28 -26.61
C ASP A 582 4.92 15.96 -27.02
N GLU A 583 5.36 15.86 -28.29
CA GLU A 583 5.94 14.65 -28.86
C GLU A 583 7.33 14.32 -28.29
N ASP A 584 8.17 15.32 -28.00
CA ASP A 584 9.51 15.11 -27.44
C ASP A 584 9.41 14.58 -26.00
N HIS A 585 8.49 15.14 -25.20
CA HIS A 585 8.15 14.62 -23.88
C HIS A 585 7.66 13.17 -23.96
N GLN A 586 6.77 12.85 -24.90
CA GLN A 586 6.26 11.49 -25.10
C GLN A 586 7.39 10.51 -25.42
N MET A 587 8.32 10.86 -26.31
CA MET A 587 9.46 10.04 -26.67
C MET A 587 10.38 9.77 -25.47
N LEU A 588 10.68 10.80 -24.67
CA LEU A 588 11.48 10.65 -23.47
C LEU A 588 10.81 9.74 -22.42
N LEU A 589 9.49 9.85 -22.25
CA LEU A 589 8.71 8.98 -21.37
C LEU A 589 8.70 7.52 -21.85
N LEU A 590 8.57 7.27 -23.16
CA LEU A 590 8.70 5.91 -23.72
C LEU A 590 10.07 5.31 -23.45
N LYS A 591 11.13 6.12 -23.56
CA LYS A 591 12.49 5.70 -23.22
C LYS A 591 12.61 5.36 -21.74
N TYR A 592 12.10 6.21 -20.86
CA TYR A 592 12.04 5.94 -19.41
C TYR A 592 11.37 4.59 -19.10
N PHE A 593 10.18 4.31 -19.65
CA PHE A 593 9.49 3.05 -19.39
C PHE A 593 10.20 1.84 -20.00
N THR A 594 10.95 2.05 -21.08
CA THR A 594 11.80 1.00 -21.66
C THR A 594 12.95 0.65 -20.73
N TYR A 595 13.62 1.65 -20.15
CA TYR A 595 14.66 1.41 -19.13
C TYR A 595 14.08 0.75 -17.87
N ALA A 596 12.94 1.25 -17.36
CA ALA A 596 12.28 0.66 -16.21
C ALA A 596 11.94 -0.83 -16.45
N GLN A 597 11.46 -1.17 -17.65
CA GLN A 597 11.22 -2.56 -18.06
C GLN A 597 12.50 -3.41 -18.04
N THR A 598 13.60 -2.90 -18.62
CA THR A 598 14.91 -3.59 -18.61
C THR A 598 15.38 -3.88 -17.18
N LEU A 599 15.14 -2.93 -16.27
CA LEU A 599 15.43 -3.03 -14.84
C LEU A 599 14.39 -3.84 -14.05
N GLY A 600 13.51 -4.61 -14.69
CA GLY A 600 12.63 -5.56 -13.99
C GLY A 600 11.24 -5.03 -13.63
N SER A 601 10.89 -3.79 -14.01
CA SER A 601 9.51 -3.29 -13.87
C SER A 601 8.60 -3.86 -14.97
N PHE A 602 7.95 -5.00 -14.71
CA PHE A 602 6.99 -5.59 -15.65
C PHE A 602 5.75 -4.70 -15.88
N SER A 603 5.40 -3.88 -14.89
CA SER A 603 4.35 -2.86 -15.04
C SER A 603 4.69 -1.83 -16.13
N ALA A 604 5.97 -1.46 -16.28
CA ALA A 604 6.41 -0.46 -17.27
C ALA A 604 6.05 -0.83 -18.72
N GLU A 605 6.10 -2.11 -19.09
CA GLU A 605 5.71 -2.55 -20.43
C GLU A 605 4.22 -2.30 -20.70
N LYS A 606 3.36 -2.64 -19.73
CA LYS A 606 1.91 -2.41 -19.82
C LYS A 606 1.60 -0.91 -19.88
N ILE A 607 2.29 -0.11 -19.07
CA ILE A 607 2.16 1.35 -19.07
C ILE A 607 2.50 1.91 -20.44
N ARG A 608 3.65 1.51 -21.01
CA ARG A 608 4.12 1.99 -22.31
C ARG A 608 3.09 1.71 -23.41
N LYS A 609 2.59 0.48 -23.48
CA LYS A 609 1.54 0.08 -24.44
C LYS A 609 0.29 0.94 -24.27
N ARG A 610 -0.14 1.16 -23.02
CA ARG A 610 -1.33 1.95 -22.71
C ARG A 610 -1.17 3.44 -23.06
N LEU A 611 -0.02 4.03 -22.80
CA LEU A 611 0.25 5.42 -23.16
C LEU A 611 0.22 5.63 -24.68
N LEU A 612 0.82 4.72 -25.44
CA LEU A 612 0.77 4.74 -26.91
C LEU A 612 -0.68 4.71 -27.43
N GLU A 613 -1.52 3.81 -26.89
CA GLU A 613 -2.94 3.75 -27.23
C GLU A 613 -3.67 5.06 -26.91
N ILE A 614 -3.39 5.67 -25.76
CA ILE A 614 -4.01 6.92 -25.32
C ILE A 614 -3.64 8.07 -26.26
N TRP A 615 -2.35 8.23 -26.57
CA TRP A 615 -1.88 9.29 -27.46
C TRP A 615 -2.38 9.12 -28.89
N ASP A 616 -2.44 7.88 -29.39
CA ASP A 616 -3.01 7.59 -30.72
C ASP A 616 -4.50 7.96 -30.80
N ARG A 617 -5.28 7.58 -29.79
CA ARG A 617 -6.71 7.96 -29.71
C ARG A 617 -6.90 9.47 -29.63
N ARG A 618 -6.04 10.19 -28.90
CA ARG A 618 -6.07 11.67 -28.83
C ARG A 618 -5.82 12.30 -30.19
N ARG A 619 -4.81 11.84 -30.94
CA ARG A 619 -4.53 12.30 -32.31
C ARG A 619 -5.71 12.07 -33.26
N GLN A 620 -6.50 11.02 -33.03
CA GLN A 620 -7.71 10.72 -33.79
C GLN A 620 -8.98 11.44 -33.30
N GLY A 621 -8.88 12.26 -32.23
CA GLY A 621 -10.02 12.95 -31.64
C GLY A 621 -11.02 12.02 -30.92
N LEU A 622 -10.60 10.81 -30.56
CA LEU A 622 -11.44 9.82 -29.90
C LEU A 622 -11.44 10.01 -28.38
N THR A 623 -12.62 9.86 -27.77
CA THR A 623 -12.76 9.88 -26.30
C THR A 623 -12.02 8.69 -25.69
N ILE A 624 -11.25 8.93 -24.63
CA ILE A 624 -10.57 7.90 -23.85
C ILE A 624 -11.55 7.34 -22.82
N SER A 625 -11.62 6.01 -22.68
CA SER A 625 -12.47 5.35 -21.66
C SER A 625 -12.00 5.71 -20.25
N GLY A 626 -12.94 5.86 -19.29
CA GLY A 626 -12.68 6.26 -17.91
C GLY A 626 -11.76 5.34 -17.08
N ASP A 627 -11.46 4.13 -17.54
CA ASP A 627 -10.44 3.23 -16.97
C ASP A 627 -9.00 3.69 -17.36
N VAL A 628 -8.71 4.98 -17.17
CA VAL A 628 -7.45 5.63 -17.58
C VAL A 628 -6.28 5.20 -16.69
N ILE A 629 -6.57 4.76 -15.46
CA ILE A 629 -5.58 4.52 -14.41
C ILE A 629 -5.86 3.13 -13.84
N ASP A 630 -5.46 2.07 -14.55
CA ASP A 630 -5.36 0.74 -13.92
C ASP A 630 -4.02 0.11 -14.30
N VAL A 631 -2.95 0.79 -13.88
CA VAL A 631 -1.61 0.27 -14.03
C VAL A 631 -0.84 0.49 -12.75
N LEU A 632 -0.41 -0.62 -12.14
CA LEU A 632 0.35 -0.61 -10.89
C LEU A 632 1.70 0.07 -11.12
N ALA A 633 2.02 1.02 -10.27
CA ALA A 633 3.28 1.75 -10.30
C ALA A 633 4.28 1.19 -9.28
N TYR A 634 4.26 -0.12 -9.09
CA TYR A 634 5.19 -0.87 -8.24
C TYR A 634 6.19 -1.63 -9.12
#